data_AF-A0A6A6AEW0-F1
#
_entry.id   AF-A0A6A6AEW0-F1
#
_cell.length_a   1.000
_cell.length_b   1.000
_cell.length_c   1.000
_cell.angle_alpha   90.00
_cell.angle_beta   90.00
_cell.angle_gamma   90.00
#
_symmetry.space_group_name_H-M   'P 1'
#
loop_
_entity.id
_entity.type
_entity.pdbx_description
1 polymer ?
#
loop_
_entity_poly.entity_id
_entity_poly.type
_entity_poly.pdbx_seq_one_letter_code
_entity_poly.pdbx_strand_id
1 'polypeptide(L)'
;MLFSPTPLPLTNHFTTFPEKPQRKSSLFSMASESRLYTFSAETQTKLRKFRLGTSRAKDPQAVIYEIDKKTLEIRPVDDEVYTDVQSLADDLPEHAPRYVLLSYPLTLDSGRLSVPYVMLYYLPVTCNNEVKMLYASAKELMRNTAEVNRIIEIDAAEDIEDIEEKLKET
;
A
#
# COMPACT_ATOMS: atom_id res chain seq x y z
N MET A 1 -58.46 -33.40 -57.17
CA MET A 1 -57.00 -33.39 -56.96
C MET A 1 -56.73 -32.40 -55.83
N LEU A 2 -56.37 -32.94 -54.67
CA LEU A 2 -56.15 -32.24 -53.41
C LEU A 2 -54.69 -31.76 -53.36
N PHE A 3 -54.46 -30.46 -53.19
CA PHE A 3 -53.12 -29.89 -52.96
C PHE A 3 -53.03 -29.30 -51.56
N SER A 4 -52.17 -29.90 -50.75
CA SER A 4 -51.43 -29.29 -49.63
C SER A 4 -50.27 -30.27 -49.30
N PRO A 5 -49.23 -29.91 -48.53
CA PRO A 5 -48.73 -28.59 -48.13
C PRO A 5 -47.18 -28.49 -48.25
N THR A 6 -46.61 -27.31 -47.97
CA THR A 6 -45.43 -27.13 -47.08
C THR A 6 -45.10 -25.64 -46.95
N PRO A 7 -45.02 -25.07 -45.73
CA PRO A 7 -44.46 -23.74 -45.52
C PRO A 7 -42.97 -23.81 -45.17
N LEU A 8 -42.18 -22.94 -45.80
CA LEU A 8 -40.75 -22.69 -45.55
C LEU A 8 -40.53 -21.93 -44.22
N PRO A 9 -39.37 -22.10 -43.56
CA PRO A 9 -39.10 -21.46 -42.28
C PRO A 9 -38.76 -19.96 -42.42
N LEU A 10 -39.22 -19.19 -41.44
CA LEU A 10 -38.99 -17.75 -41.27
C LEU A 10 -37.51 -17.46 -40.97
N THR A 11 -36.89 -16.61 -41.79
CA THR A 11 -35.54 -16.08 -41.57
C THR A 11 -35.55 -14.96 -40.52
N ASN A 12 -34.72 -15.14 -39.50
CA ASN A 12 -34.41 -14.18 -38.44
C ASN A 12 -33.76 -12.89 -38.96
N HIS A 13 -34.27 -11.73 -38.54
CA HIS A 13 -33.48 -10.51 -38.38
C HIS A 13 -33.65 -10.00 -36.94
N PHE A 14 -32.91 -10.60 -36.02
CA PHE A 14 -32.62 -10.00 -34.71
C PHE A 14 -31.24 -9.36 -34.81
N THR A 15 -31.22 -8.04 -34.85
CA THR A 15 -30.01 -7.22 -34.79
C THR A 15 -29.38 -7.41 -33.41
N THR A 16 -28.36 -8.27 -33.32
CA THR A 16 -27.57 -8.43 -32.10
C THR A 16 -26.63 -7.23 -32.01
N PHE A 17 -26.84 -6.38 -31.00
CA PHE A 17 -25.89 -5.34 -30.61
C PHE A 17 -24.55 -5.98 -30.20
N PRO A 18 -23.39 -5.42 -30.57
CA PRO A 18 -22.12 -5.89 -30.03
C PRO A 18 -22.03 -5.48 -28.55
N GLU A 19 -22.11 -6.47 -27.67
CA GLU A 19 -21.80 -6.32 -26.25
C GLU A 19 -20.32 -5.92 -26.13
N LYS A 20 -20.05 -4.70 -25.64
CA LYS A 20 -18.67 -4.25 -25.37
C LYS A 20 -18.05 -5.20 -24.34
N PRO A 21 -16.82 -5.70 -24.55
CA PRO A 21 -16.14 -6.48 -23.53
C PRO A 21 -15.85 -5.57 -22.33
N GLN A 22 -16.60 -5.75 -21.26
CA GLN A 22 -16.32 -5.18 -19.95
C GLN A 22 -14.97 -5.75 -19.50
N ARG A 23 -13.92 -4.92 -19.52
CA ARG A 23 -12.62 -5.22 -18.92
C ARG A 23 -12.86 -5.53 -17.43
N LYS A 24 -12.95 -6.82 -17.08
CA LYS A 24 -12.75 -7.27 -15.71
C LYS A 24 -11.31 -6.93 -15.35
N SER A 25 -11.15 -5.84 -14.61
CA SER A 25 -9.87 -5.40 -14.07
C SER A 25 -9.27 -6.50 -13.19
N SER A 26 -7.95 -6.63 -13.30
CA SER A 26 -7.06 -7.72 -12.87
C SER A 26 -6.92 -7.93 -11.36
N LEU A 27 -7.95 -7.69 -10.56
CA LEU A 27 -7.91 -7.82 -9.10
C LEU A 27 -7.65 -9.25 -8.59
N PHE A 28 -7.90 -10.28 -9.42
CA PHE A 28 -7.70 -11.68 -9.03
C PHE A 28 -6.25 -12.20 -9.16
N SER A 29 -5.30 -11.42 -9.72
CA SER A 29 -3.89 -11.85 -9.87
C SER A 29 -2.96 -11.37 -8.74
N MET A 30 -3.25 -10.23 -8.09
CA MET A 30 -2.34 -9.64 -7.09
C MET A 30 -2.28 -10.42 -5.76
N ALA A 31 -3.36 -11.08 -5.35
CA ALA A 31 -3.38 -11.85 -4.09
C ALA A 31 -2.47 -13.10 -4.12
N SER A 32 -2.03 -13.52 -5.30
CA SER A 32 -1.07 -14.61 -5.48
C SER A 32 0.37 -14.16 -5.26
N GLU A 33 0.70 -12.92 -5.68
CA GLU A 33 2.07 -12.39 -5.66
C GLU A 33 2.51 -12.02 -4.24
N SER A 34 1.58 -11.63 -3.36
CA SER A 34 1.91 -11.28 -1.97
C SER A 34 2.54 -12.44 -1.19
N ARG A 35 2.27 -13.70 -1.58
CA ARG A 35 2.82 -14.91 -0.94
C ARG A 35 4.31 -15.12 -1.22
N LEU A 36 4.86 -14.42 -2.20
CA LEU A 36 6.28 -14.50 -2.54
C LEU A 36 7.14 -13.71 -1.54
N TYR A 37 6.57 -12.69 -0.91
CA TYR A 37 7.29 -11.87 0.05
C TYR A 37 7.38 -12.55 1.41
N THR A 38 8.50 -12.36 2.06
CA THR A 38 8.77 -12.96 3.37
C THR A 38 9.26 -11.94 4.37
N PHE A 39 9.14 -12.28 5.65
CA PHE A 39 9.73 -11.54 6.75
C PHE A 39 10.56 -12.51 7.58
N SER A 40 11.83 -12.19 7.83
CA SER A 40 12.60 -12.91 8.84
C SER A 40 11.99 -12.78 10.23
N ALA A 41 12.30 -13.74 11.09
CA ALA A 41 11.86 -13.72 12.49
C ALA A 41 12.35 -12.46 13.23
N GLU A 42 13.52 -11.94 12.84
CA GLU A 42 14.07 -10.70 13.36
C GLU A 42 13.21 -9.50 12.97
N THR A 43 12.86 -9.37 11.68
CA THR A 43 11.99 -8.29 11.21
C THR A 43 10.61 -8.33 11.88
N GLN A 44 10.00 -9.51 12.01
CA GLN A 44 8.72 -9.65 12.72
C GLN A 44 8.83 -9.22 14.19
N THR A 45 9.96 -9.54 14.83
CA THR A 45 10.24 -9.11 16.21
C THR A 45 10.39 -7.60 16.29
N LYS A 46 11.08 -6.97 15.34
CA LYS A 46 11.23 -5.51 15.24
C LYS A 46 9.87 -4.82 15.06
N LEU A 47 9.05 -5.29 14.11
CA LEU A 47 7.68 -4.78 13.89
C LEU A 47 6.83 -4.81 15.16
N ARG A 48 6.84 -5.95 15.86
CA ARG A 48 6.09 -6.11 17.11
C ARG A 48 6.64 -5.20 18.22
N LYS A 49 7.96 -5.12 18.38
CA LYS A 49 8.59 -4.25 19.38
C LYS A 49 8.29 -2.78 19.12
N PHE A 50 8.40 -2.34 17.86
CA PHE A 50 8.11 -0.98 17.44
C PHE A 50 6.67 -0.61 17.79
N ARG A 51 5.68 -1.37 17.29
CA ARG A 51 4.26 -1.13 17.57
C ARG A 51 3.93 -1.02 19.06
N LEU A 52 4.49 -1.91 19.89
CA LEU A 52 4.22 -1.92 21.33
C LEU A 52 4.99 -0.81 22.07
N GLY A 53 6.20 -0.48 21.63
CA GLY A 53 7.10 0.48 22.27
C GLY A 53 6.73 1.93 21.98
N THR A 54 6.30 2.25 20.76
CA THR A 54 6.06 3.63 20.33
C THR A 54 4.72 4.19 20.78
N SER A 55 3.78 3.34 21.21
CA SER A 55 2.45 3.74 21.69
C SER A 55 2.44 4.73 22.87
N ARG A 56 3.55 4.83 23.61
CA ARG A 56 3.72 5.75 24.75
C ARG A 56 4.88 6.73 24.56
N ALA A 57 5.48 6.75 23.36
CA ALA A 57 6.53 7.71 23.04
C ALA A 57 5.96 9.13 23.09
N LYS A 58 6.79 10.10 23.50
CA LYS A 58 6.42 11.52 23.51
C LYS A 58 6.77 12.19 22.18
N ASP A 59 7.80 11.68 21.54
CA ASP A 59 8.30 12.16 20.26
C ASP A 59 7.83 11.24 19.13
N PRO A 60 7.74 11.72 17.88
CA PRO A 60 7.53 10.88 16.71
C PRO A 60 8.55 9.74 16.68
N GLN A 61 8.14 8.58 16.18
CA GLN A 61 9.03 7.44 15.99
C GLN A 61 8.77 6.88 14.60
N ALA A 62 9.81 6.71 13.80
CA ALA A 62 9.70 6.14 12.47
C ALA A 62 10.80 5.13 12.14
N VAL A 63 10.48 4.14 11.30
CA VAL A 63 11.42 3.16 10.77
C VAL A 63 11.13 2.92 9.29
N ILE A 64 12.18 2.90 8.48
CA ILE A 64 12.10 2.69 7.03
C ILE A 64 12.30 1.21 6.72
N TYR A 65 11.43 0.67 5.85
CA TYR A 65 11.49 -0.70 5.35
C TYR A 65 11.61 -0.73 3.83
N GLU A 66 12.30 -1.75 3.34
CA GLU A 66 12.54 -2.02 1.93
C GLU A 66 12.27 -3.48 1.56
N ILE A 67 12.09 -3.70 0.27
CA ILE A 67 12.06 -5.03 -0.33
C ILE A 67 13.42 -5.32 -0.93
N ASP A 68 14.10 -6.35 -0.44
CA ASP A 68 15.27 -6.90 -1.13
C ASP A 68 14.79 -7.57 -2.43
N LYS A 69 15.20 -7.03 -3.58
CA LYS A 69 14.74 -7.51 -4.89
C LYS A 69 15.20 -8.93 -5.24
N LYS A 70 16.23 -9.45 -4.57
CA LYS A 70 16.77 -10.79 -4.82
C LYS A 70 16.06 -11.83 -3.98
N THR A 71 15.82 -11.54 -2.71
CA THR A 71 15.21 -12.49 -1.77
C THR A 71 13.70 -12.30 -1.63
N LEU A 72 13.17 -11.15 -2.08
CA LEU A 72 11.80 -10.70 -1.84
C LEU A 72 11.48 -10.58 -0.35
N GLU A 73 12.49 -10.43 0.50
CA GLU A 73 12.31 -10.19 1.92
C GLU A 73 12.00 -8.71 2.15
N ILE A 74 10.97 -8.45 2.96
CA ILE A 74 10.70 -7.12 3.50
C ILE A 74 11.50 -6.99 4.80
N ARG A 75 12.43 -6.03 4.84
CA ARG A 75 13.37 -5.82 5.95
C ARG A 75 13.56 -4.33 6.23
N PRO A 76 13.95 -3.95 7.46
CA PRO A 76 14.31 -2.57 7.73
C PRO A 76 15.57 -2.19 6.94
N VAL A 77 15.69 -0.93 6.56
CA VAL A 77 16.88 -0.42 5.84
C VAL A 77 18.12 -0.50 6.74
N ASP A 78 17.93 -0.16 8.01
CA ASP A 78 18.93 -0.13 9.07
C ASP A 78 18.26 -0.43 10.44
N ASP A 79 19.01 -0.26 11.52
CA ASP A 79 18.51 -0.38 12.89
C ASP A 79 18.13 0.98 13.50
N GLU A 80 18.00 2.02 12.67
CA GLU A 80 17.74 3.38 13.12
C GLU A 80 16.25 3.61 13.37
N VAL A 81 15.96 4.35 14.44
CA VAL A 81 14.61 4.83 14.75
C VAL A 81 14.65 6.34 14.72
N TYR A 82 14.01 6.91 13.72
CA TYR A 82 13.93 8.36 13.54
C TYR A 82 13.00 8.95 14.59
N THR A 83 13.47 9.98 15.28
CA THR A 83 12.67 10.71 16.28
C THR A 83 12.13 12.03 15.77
N ASP A 84 12.52 12.41 14.55
CA ASP A 84 12.17 13.66 13.88
C ASP A 84 11.83 13.39 12.41
N VAL A 85 10.88 14.17 11.88
CA VAL A 85 10.35 13.98 10.53
C VAL A 85 11.29 14.52 9.45
N GLN A 86 12.09 15.54 9.76
CA GLN A 86 13.03 16.14 8.82
C GLN A 86 14.16 15.15 8.50
N SER A 87 14.77 14.57 9.54
CA SER A 87 15.78 13.53 9.37
C SER A 87 15.26 12.31 8.61
N LEU A 88 14.00 11.93 8.86
CA LEU A 88 13.35 10.86 8.10
C LEU A 88 13.19 11.22 6.62
N ALA A 89 12.79 12.45 6.30
CA ALA A 89 12.62 12.91 4.93
C ALA A 89 13.95 12.95 4.16
N ASP A 90 15.02 13.41 4.81
CA ASP A 90 16.38 13.50 4.25
C ASP A 90 16.96 12.12 3.87
N ASP A 91 16.66 11.09 4.65
CA ASP A 91 17.18 9.73 4.42
C ASP A 91 16.35 8.92 3.41
N LEU A 92 15.20 9.43 2.96
CA LEU A 92 14.39 8.77 1.95
C LEU A 92 15.00 8.92 0.55
N PRO A 93 15.05 7.83 -0.25
CA PRO A 93 15.68 7.89 -1.55
C PRO A 93 14.79 8.55 -2.60
N GLU A 94 15.34 9.47 -3.38
CA GLU A 94 14.61 10.20 -4.43
C GLU A 94 14.03 9.32 -5.56
N HIS A 95 14.54 8.09 -5.74
CA HIS A 95 14.24 7.24 -6.90
C HIS A 95 13.71 5.84 -6.55
N ALA A 96 13.44 5.56 -5.28
CA ALA A 96 12.98 4.23 -4.86
C ALA A 96 11.83 4.31 -3.84
N PRO A 97 10.81 3.44 -3.94
CA PRO A 97 9.72 3.42 -2.97
C PRO A 97 10.20 2.86 -1.63
N ARG A 98 9.54 3.27 -0.55
CA ARG A 98 9.79 2.77 0.81
C ARG A 98 8.47 2.60 1.56
N TYR A 99 8.46 1.69 2.53
CA TYR A 99 7.43 1.70 3.57
C TYR A 99 8.01 2.35 4.80
N VAL A 100 7.33 3.36 5.33
CA VAL A 100 7.72 3.96 6.60
C VAL A 100 6.64 3.65 7.63
N LEU A 101 7.01 3.01 8.72
CA LEU A 101 6.10 2.89 9.86
C LEU A 101 6.28 4.12 10.72
N LEU A 102 5.20 4.84 10.96
CA LEU A 102 5.21 6.09 11.72
C LEU A 102 4.26 5.98 12.91
N SER A 103 4.77 6.28 14.08
CA SER A 103 4.01 6.50 15.30
C SER A 103 4.17 7.96 15.69
N TYR A 104 3.12 8.76 15.59
CA TYR A 104 3.22 10.21 15.74
C TYR A 104 2.31 10.71 16.87
N PRO A 105 2.85 11.01 18.06
CA PRO A 105 2.08 11.61 19.15
C PRO A 105 1.60 13.01 18.77
N LEU A 106 0.29 13.25 18.79
CA LEU A 106 -0.30 14.57 18.51
C LEU A 106 -1.51 14.85 19.38
N THR A 107 -1.81 16.14 19.55
CA THR A 107 -3.03 16.59 20.21
C THR A 107 -4.03 16.99 19.13
N LEU A 108 -5.20 16.33 19.13
CA LEU A 108 -6.31 16.71 18.25
C LEU A 108 -6.93 18.02 18.73
N ASP A 109 -7.65 18.72 17.85
CA ASP A 109 -8.30 20.00 18.17
C ASP A 109 -9.28 19.93 19.36
N SER A 110 -9.79 18.73 19.65
CA SER A 110 -10.60 18.44 20.83
C SER A 110 -9.83 18.45 22.17
N GLY A 111 -8.51 18.59 22.15
CA GLY A 111 -7.62 18.44 23.31
C GLY A 111 -7.30 16.98 23.65
N ARG A 112 -7.79 16.01 22.88
CA ARG A 112 -7.48 14.59 23.07
C ARG A 112 -6.09 14.26 22.54
N LEU A 113 -5.27 13.64 23.38
CA LEU A 113 -4.01 13.02 22.94
C LEU A 113 -4.30 11.77 22.11
N SER A 114 -3.69 11.71 20.95
CA SER A 114 -3.73 10.57 20.03
C SER A 114 -2.30 10.22 19.60
N VAL A 115 -2.05 8.93 19.39
CA VAL A 115 -0.78 8.45 18.84
C VAL A 115 -1.12 7.58 17.64
N PRO A 116 -1.50 8.17 16.49
CA PRO A 116 -1.72 7.43 15.27
C PRO A 116 -0.50 6.57 14.92
N TYR A 117 -0.78 5.31 14.63
CA TYR A 117 0.18 4.34 14.11
C TYR A 117 -0.19 4.03 12.65
N VAL A 118 0.61 4.56 11.73
CA VAL A 118 0.33 4.57 10.29
C VAL A 118 1.51 4.01 9.50
N MET A 119 1.25 3.65 8.24
CA MET A 119 2.27 3.29 7.27
C MET A 119 2.25 4.34 6.18
N LEU A 120 3.36 5.06 6.03
CA LEU A 120 3.58 5.91 4.87
C LEU A 120 4.07 5.03 3.73
N TYR A 121 3.31 5.04 2.64
CA TYR A 121 3.71 4.40 1.39
C TYR A 121 4.38 5.45 0.52
N TYR A 122 5.69 5.61 0.70
CA TYR A 122 6.49 6.57 -0.04
C TYR A 122 6.79 6.02 -1.44
N LEU A 123 6.36 6.75 -2.46
CA LEU A 123 6.37 6.35 -3.87
C LEU A 123 6.81 7.52 -4.75
N PRO A 124 8.12 7.80 -4.85
CA PRO A 124 8.59 8.94 -5.61
C PRO A 124 8.20 8.85 -7.08
N VAL A 125 7.81 9.98 -7.66
CA VAL A 125 7.32 10.05 -9.05
C VAL A 125 8.34 9.51 -10.04
N THR A 126 9.63 9.70 -9.77
CA THR A 126 10.77 9.29 -10.60
C THR A 126 11.09 7.79 -10.53
N CYS A 127 10.45 7.04 -9.65
CA CYS A 127 10.72 5.60 -9.50
C CYS A 127 10.31 4.79 -10.74
N ASN A 128 11.13 3.80 -11.09
CA ASN A 128 10.83 2.82 -12.15
C ASN A 128 9.53 2.04 -11.86
N ASN A 129 8.70 1.88 -12.89
CA ASN A 129 7.40 1.19 -12.82
C ASN A 129 7.49 -0.25 -12.29
N GLU A 130 8.53 -1.00 -12.63
CA GLU A 130 8.73 -2.37 -12.14
C GLU A 130 8.83 -2.40 -10.61
N VAL A 131 9.59 -1.46 -10.04
CA VAL A 131 9.76 -1.35 -8.58
C VAL A 131 8.48 -0.84 -7.94
N LYS A 132 7.75 0.09 -8.59
CA LYS A 132 6.43 0.53 -8.11
C LYS A 132 5.44 -0.64 -8.01
N MET A 133 5.41 -1.51 -9.01
CA MET A 133 4.55 -2.70 -9.01
C MET A 133 4.98 -3.71 -7.94
N LEU A 134 6.29 -3.93 -7.77
CA LEU A 134 6.83 -4.79 -6.72
C LEU A 134 6.32 -4.36 -5.34
N TYR A 135 6.48 -3.07 -5.01
CA TYR A 135 5.97 -2.53 -3.76
C TYR A 135 4.44 -2.57 -3.69
N ALA A 136 3.72 -2.19 -4.75
CA ALA A 136 2.25 -2.25 -4.74
C ALA A 136 1.69 -3.65 -4.41
N SER A 137 2.33 -4.71 -4.88
CA SER A 137 1.91 -6.10 -4.59
C SER A 137 2.25 -6.57 -3.16
N ALA A 138 3.29 -6.00 -2.53
CA ALA A 138 3.68 -6.31 -1.15
C ALA A 138 2.99 -5.41 -0.10
N LYS A 139 2.42 -4.28 -0.53
CA LYS A 139 1.80 -3.24 0.33
C LYS A 139 0.81 -3.81 1.35
N GLU A 140 -0.10 -4.65 0.88
CA GLU A 140 -1.15 -5.25 1.70
C GLU A 140 -0.58 -6.24 2.72
N LEU A 141 0.44 -7.01 2.33
CA LEU A 141 1.14 -7.91 3.25
C LEU A 141 1.83 -7.11 4.34
N MET A 142 2.59 -6.07 3.98
CA MET A 142 3.28 -5.20 4.95
C MET A 142 2.30 -4.58 5.94
N ARG A 143 1.16 -4.04 5.48
CA ARG A 143 0.12 -3.47 6.36
C ARG A 143 -0.38 -4.50 7.38
N ASN A 144 -0.69 -5.71 6.92
CA ASN A 144 -1.27 -6.75 7.76
C ASN A 144 -0.24 -7.30 8.76
N THR A 145 1.03 -7.46 8.34
CA THR A 145 2.12 -7.93 9.22
C THR A 145 2.53 -6.87 10.24
N ALA A 146 2.55 -5.59 9.87
CA ALA A 146 2.85 -4.49 10.77
C ALA A 146 1.67 -4.11 11.69
N GLU A 147 0.48 -4.67 11.46
CA GLU A 147 -0.78 -4.36 12.15
C GLU A 147 -1.09 -2.85 12.15
N VAL A 148 -0.94 -2.23 10.98
CA VAL A 148 -1.16 -0.79 10.81
C VAL A 148 -2.62 -0.51 10.50
N ASN A 149 -3.18 0.53 11.13
CA ASN A 149 -4.59 0.89 10.97
C ASN A 149 -4.88 1.75 9.72
N ARG A 150 -3.90 2.54 9.27
CA ARG A 150 -4.05 3.48 8.15
C ARG A 150 -2.80 3.53 7.28
N ILE A 151 -3.00 3.53 5.97
CA ILE A 151 -1.94 3.78 4.99
C ILE A 151 -2.11 5.21 4.47
N ILE A 152 -1.01 5.96 4.37
CA ILE A 152 -0.97 7.27 3.75
C ILE A 152 0.00 7.19 2.57
N GLU A 153 -0.44 7.48 1.35
CA GLU A 153 0.43 7.48 0.18
C GLU A 153 1.10 8.86 0.05
N ILE A 154 2.40 8.86 -0.22
CA ILE A 154 3.23 10.06 -0.31
C ILE A 154 4.15 9.91 -1.51
N ASP A 155 4.28 10.92 -2.36
CA ASP A 155 5.12 10.89 -3.56
C ASP A 155 6.30 11.89 -3.53
N ALA A 156 6.35 12.77 -2.53
CA ALA A 156 7.44 13.70 -2.26
C ALA A 156 7.92 13.58 -0.81
N ALA A 157 9.21 13.78 -0.54
CA ALA A 157 9.71 13.76 0.83
C ALA A 157 9.19 14.97 1.65
N GLU A 158 9.00 16.11 0.99
CA GLU A 158 8.45 17.35 1.56
C GLU A 158 7.06 17.11 2.18
N ASP A 159 6.22 16.30 1.54
CA ASP A 159 4.88 15.93 2.02
C ASP A 159 4.86 15.18 3.37
N ILE A 160 6.03 14.70 3.82
CA ILE A 160 6.19 14.05 5.12
C ILE A 160 6.27 15.12 6.21
N GLU A 161 6.84 16.29 5.95
CA GLU A 161 6.86 17.40 6.92
C GLU A 161 5.42 17.84 7.28
N ASP A 162 4.52 17.80 6.29
CA ASP A 162 3.09 18.10 6.45
C ASP A 162 2.26 16.89 6.94
N ILE A 163 2.91 15.80 7.39
CA ILE A 163 2.18 14.58 7.78
C ILE A 163 1.23 14.80 8.95
N GLU A 164 1.55 15.75 9.83
CA GLU A 164 0.71 16.08 11.00
C GLU A 164 -0.70 16.50 10.58
N GLU A 165 -0.84 17.28 9.51
CA GLU A 165 -2.15 17.72 8.99
C GLU A 165 -2.95 16.52 8.48
N LYS A 166 -2.31 15.67 7.65
CA LYS A 166 -2.93 14.44 7.12
C LYS A 166 -3.37 13.48 8.23
N LEU A 167 -2.67 13.47 9.36
CA LEU A 167 -3.01 12.65 10.54
C LEU A 167 -4.21 13.22 11.31
N LYS A 168 -4.36 14.55 11.39
CA LYS A 168 -5.47 15.24 12.06
C LYS A 168 -6.80 15.13 11.32
N GLU A 169 -6.80 14.94 10.00
CA GLU A 169 -8.01 14.77 9.17
C GLU A 169 -8.82 13.46 9.43
N THR A 170 -8.68 12.85 10.62
CA THR A 170 -9.33 11.57 10.98
C THR A 170 -10.56 11.77 11.87
#